data_AF-A0A958VG93-F1
#
_entry.id   AF-A0A958VG93-F1
#
_cell.length_a   1.000
_cell.length_b   1.000
_cell.length_c   1.000
_cell.angle_alpha   90.00
_cell.angle_beta   90.00
_cell.angle_gamma   90.00
#
_symmetry.space_group_name_H-M   'P 1'
#
loop_
_entity.id
_entity.type
_entity.pdbx_description
1 polymer ?
#
loop_
_entity_poly.entity_id
_entity_poly.type
_entity_poly.pdbx_seq_one_letter_code
_entity_poly.pdbx_strand_id
1 'polypeptide(L)' 'MPFPSIVVASTNDHVTSIDRSKKFASDWGSELIVLDNAGHIEPKSGFGEWPLGIQLLHKLENTSPCQPICDATSS' A
#
# COMPACT_ATOMS: atom_id res chain seq x y z
N MET A 1 9.88 5.41 -3.00
CA MET A 1 9.90 5.76 -1.55
C MET A 1 10.95 4.90 -0.84
N PRO A 2 11.65 5.39 0.21
CA PRO A 2 12.75 4.65 0.85
C PRO A 2 12.30 3.66 1.94
N PHE A 3 11.02 3.28 1.98
CA PHE A 3 10.46 2.33 2.95
C PHE A 3 9.33 1.50 2.32
N PRO A 4 9.03 0.29 2.88
CA PRO A 4 7.90 -0.52 2.43
C PRO A 4 6.59 0.27 2.47
N SER A 5 5.82 0.22 1.39
CA SER A 5 4.55 0.93 1.27
C SER A 5 3.55 0.16 0.42
N ILE A 6 2.25 0.34 0.69
CA ILE A 6 1.14 -0.29 -0.04
C ILE A 6 0.17 0.82 -0.47
N VAL A 7 -0.24 0.80 -1.74
CA VAL A 7 -1.38 1.55 -2.26
C VAL A 7 -2.57 0.61 -2.33
N VAL A 8 -3.67 0.97 -1.66
CA VAL A 8 -4.96 0.28 -1.81
C VAL A 8 -5.87 1.15 -2.66
N ALA A 9 -6.43 0.56 -3.72
CA ALA A 9 -7.28 1.25 -4.68
C ALA A 9 -8.57 0.46 -4.92
N SER A 10 -9.59 1.14 -5.43
CA SER A 10 -10.87 0.52 -5.81
C SER A 10 -11.07 0.58 -7.33
N THR A 11 -11.73 -0.42 -7.91
CA THR A 11 -12.10 -0.43 -9.34
C THR A 11 -13.21 0.56 -9.70
N ASN A 12 -13.97 1.05 -8.72
CA ASN A 12 -15.07 2.00 -8.92
C ASN A 12 -14.94 3.27 -8.05
N ASP A 13 -13.72 3.68 -7.71
CA ASP A 13 -13.49 4.98 -7.06
C ASP A 13 -13.84 6.13 -8.03
N HIS A 14 -14.74 7.01 -7.59
CA HIS A 14 -15.23 8.16 -8.35
C HIS A 14 -14.28 9.36 -8.29
N VAL A 15 -13.35 9.38 -7.33
CA VAL A 15 -12.38 10.46 -7.11
C VAL A 15 -11.07 10.15 -7.84
N THR A 16 -10.63 8.90 -7.83
CA THR A 16 -9.36 8.47 -8.43
C THR A 16 -9.56 7.25 -9.32
N SER A 17 -9.17 7.35 -10.60
CA SER A 17 -9.24 6.19 -11.51
C SER A 17 -8.22 5.12 -11.13
N ILE A 18 -8.55 3.86 -11.45
CA ILE A 18 -7.66 2.72 -11.18
C ILE A 18 -6.29 2.86 -11.87
N ASP A 19 -6.26 3.41 -13.08
CA ASP A 19 -5.01 3.62 -13.83
C ASP A 19 -4.12 4.67 -13.17
N ARG A 20 -4.71 5.70 -12.57
CA ARG A 20 -3.97 6.69 -11.80
C ARG A 20 -3.39 6.09 -10.52
N SER A 21 -4.16 5.26 -9.81
CA SER A 21 -3.67 4.56 -8.62
C SER A 21 -2.55 3.56 -8.95
N LYS A 22 -2.64 2.84 -10.07
CA LYS A 22 -1.55 1.99 -10.60
C LYS A 22 -0.29 2.81 -10.86
N LYS A 23 -0.45 3.99 -11.47
CA LYS A 23 0.68 4.89 -11.73
C LYS A 23 1.33 5.38 -10.43
N PHE A 24 0.55 5.73 -9.42
CA PHE A 24 1.10 6.10 -8.10
C PHE A 24 1.89 4.94 -7.47
N ALA A 25 1.34 3.73 -7.45
CA ALA A 25 2.05 2.58 -6.91
C ALA A 25 3.38 2.32 -7.64
N SER A 26 3.37 2.41 -8.99
CA SER A 26 4.59 2.29 -9.80
C SER A 26 5.61 3.38 -9.50
N ASP A 27 5.19 4.64 -9.50
CA ASP A 27 6.08 5.79 -9.28
C ASP A 27 6.67 5.79 -7.87
N TRP A 28 5.94 5.29 -6.87
CA TRP A 28 6.39 5.22 -5.48
C TRP A 28 7.17 3.94 -5.15
N GLY A 29 7.13 2.92 -6.02
CA GLY A 29 7.66 1.60 -5.72
C GLY A 29 6.86 0.88 -4.63
N SER A 30 5.56 1.16 -4.54
CA SER A 30 4.64 0.57 -3.57
C SER A 30 4.03 -0.71 -4.13
N GLU A 31 3.70 -1.65 -3.24
CA GLU A 31 2.79 -2.73 -3.59
C GLU A 31 1.41 -2.16 -3.91
N LEU A 32 0.72 -2.74 -4.89
CA LEU A 32 -0.64 -2.34 -5.25
C LEU A 32 -1.64 -3.43 -4.88
N ILE A 33 -2.67 -3.06 -4.13
CA ILE A 33 -3.84 -3.89 -3.85
C ILE A 33 -5.06 -3.22 -4.45
N VAL A 34 -5.78 -3.96 -5.29
CA VAL A 34 -6.99 -3.49 -5.96
C VAL A 34 -8.19 -4.23 -5.39
N LEU A 35 -9.15 -3.48 -4.87
CA LEU A 35 -10.42 -3.96 -4.37
C LEU A 35 -11.51 -3.77 -5.43
N ASP A 36 -12.34 -4.79 -5.61
CA ASP A 36 -13.48 -4.67 -6.50
C ASP A 36 -14.63 -3.93 -5.82
N ASN A 37 -15.17 -2.93 -6.51
CA ASN A 37 -16.38 -2.20 -6.11
C ASN A 37 -16.37 -1.56 -4.71
N ALA A 38 -15.20 -1.14 -4.22
CA ALA A 38 -15.00 -0.60 -2.86
C ALA A 38 -15.32 0.90 -2.68
N GLY A 39 -15.80 1.58 -3.72
CA GLY A 39 -16.00 3.03 -3.73
C GLY A 39 -14.69 3.78 -3.45
N HIS A 40 -14.74 4.86 -2.68
CA HIS A 40 -13.55 5.63 -2.28
C HIS A 40 -12.93 5.13 -0.95
N ILE A 41 -13.17 3.86 -0.56
CA ILE A 41 -12.61 3.22 0.65
C ILE A 41 -12.78 4.10 1.91
N GLU A 42 -14.03 4.43 2.19
CA GLU A 42 -14.40 5.33 3.28
C GLU A 42 -15.54 4.72 4.10
N PRO A 43 -15.83 5.22 5.32
CA PRO A 43 -16.89 4.66 6.15
C PRO A 43 -18.24 4.56 5.43
N LYS A 44 -18.60 5.57 4.61
CA LYS A 44 -19.85 5.56 3.83
C LYS A 44 -19.90 4.49 2.72
N SER A 45 -18.74 3.96 2.29
CA SER A 45 -18.68 2.84 1.34
C SER A 45 -18.44 1.48 2.02
N GLY A 46 -18.60 1.40 3.34
CA GLY A 46 -18.49 0.15 4.11
C GLY A 46 -17.11 -0.08 4.75
N PHE A 47 -16.20 0.89 4.68
CA PHE A 47 -14.83 0.79 5.18
C PHE A 47 -14.62 1.57 6.49
N GLY A 48 -15.57 1.45 7.43
CA GLY A 48 -15.47 2.03 8.76
C GLY A 48 -14.45 1.27 9.63
N GLU A 49 -14.92 0.22 10.31
CA GLU A 49 -13.99 -0.81 10.79
C GLU A 49 -13.44 -1.56 9.58
N TRP A 50 -12.12 -1.51 9.39
CA TRP A 50 -11.48 -2.08 8.21
C TRP A 50 -10.44 -3.14 8.60
N PRO A 51 -10.88 -4.39 8.90
CA PRO A 51 -9.99 -5.48 9.30
C PRO A 51 -8.90 -5.80 8.28
N LEU A 52 -9.19 -5.63 6.98
CA LEU A 52 -8.18 -5.76 5.94
C LEU A 52 -7.11 -4.68 6.07
N GLY A 53 -7.48 -3.42 6.32
CA GLY A 53 -6.53 -2.33 6.58
C GLY A 53 -5.56 -2.65 7.71
N ILE A 54 -6.06 -3.22 8.81
CA ILE A 54 -5.22 -3.67 9.93
C ILE A 54 -4.26 -4.79 9.52
N GLN A 55 -4.72 -5.77 8.74
CA GLN A 55 -3.85 -6.83 8.21
C GLN A 55 -2.74 -6.27 7.30
N LEU A 56 -3.06 -5.29 6.46
CA LEU A 56 -2.08 -4.63 5.59
C LEU A 56 -1.06 -3.82 6.39
N LEU A 57 -1.49 -3.19 7.50
CA LEU A 57 -0.58 -2.53 8.43
C LEU A 57 0.38 -3.54 9.08
N HIS A 58 -0.13 -4.64 9.63
CA HIS A 58 0.70 -5.69 10.22
C HIS A 58 1.69 -6.29 9.20
N LYS A 59 1.30 -6.39 7.92
CA LYS A 59 2.22 -6.81 6.85
C LYS A 59 3.41 -5.87 6.73
N LEU A 60 3.18 -4.55 6.79
CA LEU A 60 4.25 -3.56 6.74
C LEU A 60 5.14 -3.61 7.99
N GLU A 61 4.57 -3.79 9.18
CA GLU A 61 5.34 -3.92 10.44
C GLU A 61 6.28 -5.13 10.44
N ASN A 62 5.83 -6.24 9.86
CA ASN A 62 6.63 -7.45 9.73
C ASN A 62 7.59 -7.43 8.54
N THR A 63 7.50 -6.41 7.68
CA THR A 63 8.47 -6.21 6.61
C THR A 63 9.70 -5.57 7.22
N SER A 64 10.68 -6.39 7.60
CA SER A 64 11.99 -5.89 8.02
C SER A 64 12.52 -4.97 6.92
N PRO A 65 12.78 -3.68 7.18
CA PRO A 65 13.48 -2.86 6.19
C PRO A 65 14.80 -3.56 5.91
N CYS A 66 15.13 -3.73 4.62
CA CYS A 66 16.45 -4.16 4.21
C CYS A 66 17.45 -3.26 4.96
N GLN A 67 18.14 -3.82 5.96
CA GLN A 67 19.21 -3.12 6.64
C GLN A 67 20.19 -2.67 5.56
N PRO A 68 20.72 -1.44 5.62
CA PRO A 68 21.84 -1.10 4.76
C PRO A 68 22.90 -2.20 4.96
N ILE A 69 23.39 -2.73 3.85
CA ILE A 69 24.44 -3.74 3.82
C ILE A 69 25.59 -3.24 4.71
N CYS A 70 25.73 -3.83 5.89
CA CYS A 70 26.92 -3.68 6.71
C CYS A 70 28.00 -4.58 6.09
N ASP A 71 28.54 -4.21 4.94
CA ASP A 71 29.85 -4.70 4.51
C ASP A 71 30.86 -3.77 5.22
N ALA A 72 31.48 -4.13 6.34
CA ALA A 72 32.41 -5.25 6.56
C ALA A 72 33.63 -5.21 5.63
N THR A 73 34.52 -4.23 5.83
CA THR A 73 35.97 -4.48 5.80
C THR A 73 36.66 -3.58 6.83
N SER A 74 36.88 -4.14 8.01
CA SER A 74 38.08 -3.84 8.79
C SER A 74 39.28 -4.35 7.99
N SER A 75 40.23 -3.47 7.65
CA SER A 75 41.69 -3.69 7.62
C SER A 75 42.37 -2.51 6.94
#